data_AF-A0A6B3NVR4-F1
#
_entry.id   AF-A0A6B3NVR4-F1
#
_cell.length_a   1.000
_cell.length_b   1.000
_cell.length_c   1.000
_cell.angle_alpha   90.00
_cell.angle_beta   90.00
_cell.angle_gamma   90.00
#
_symmetry.space_group_name_H-M   'P 1'
#
loop_
_entity.id
_entity.type
_entity.pdbx_description
1 polymer ?
#
loop_
_entity_poly.entity_id
_entity_poly.type
_entity_poly.pdbx_seq_one_letter_code
_entity_poly.pdbx_strand_id
1 'polypeptide(L)'
;MTLSKKERKDKIRIIAKNSGIRQEYLDLKLTDDDILEVYENLRPLQIVKPANTYNRYMLSQNTGKANKKAKMAETKANAEKERADRAESQLQQFLNPENSELLQIGRWLKNALSKVGKERAELLKEKDLVHQTDYEHHVEDIKDAMEEHQEIAEEVVLESHQLKKEVNTKLDVLRHQQNMTKKYIIKYYGMDVWQKIEYYFDKKVV
;
A
#
# COMPACT_ATOMS: atom_id res chain seq x y z
N MET A 1 10.29 73.53 -53.02
CA MET A 1 9.06 73.70 -53.84
C MET A 1 7.95 72.88 -53.21
N THR A 2 6.73 73.40 -53.06
CA THR A 2 5.62 72.61 -52.49
C THR A 2 4.93 71.80 -53.59
N LEU A 3 4.94 70.48 -53.49
CA LEU A 3 4.26 69.61 -54.45
C LEU A 3 2.76 69.55 -54.16
N SER A 4 1.93 69.43 -55.21
CA SER A 4 0.53 69.08 -54.99
C SER A 4 0.42 67.69 -54.36
N LYS A 5 -0.58 67.47 -53.50
CA LYS A 5 -0.82 66.17 -52.84
C LYS A 5 -0.90 65.00 -53.84
N LYS A 6 -1.43 65.24 -55.04
CA LYS A 6 -1.52 64.24 -56.10
C LYS A 6 -0.15 63.93 -56.71
N GLU A 7 0.61 64.97 -57.03
CA GLU A 7 1.95 64.86 -57.62
C GLU A 7 2.95 64.21 -56.66
N ARG A 8 2.89 64.57 -55.37
CA ARG A 8 3.70 63.94 -54.31
C ARG A 8 3.44 62.44 -54.25
N LYS A 9 2.16 62.02 -54.22
CA LYS A 9 1.79 60.60 -54.20
C LYS A 9 2.26 59.85 -55.45
N ASP A 10 2.12 60.44 -56.62
CA ASP A 10 2.55 59.81 -57.88
C ASP A 10 4.08 59.66 -57.95
N LYS A 11 4.83 60.69 -57.53
CA LYS A 11 6.30 60.62 -57.43
C LYS A 11 6.77 59.60 -56.39
N ILE A 12 6.16 59.57 -55.21
CA ILE A 12 6.43 58.55 -54.17
C ILE A 12 6.15 57.14 -54.71
N ARG A 13 5.06 56.93 -55.46
CA ARG A 13 4.74 55.63 -56.06
C ARG A 13 5.85 55.16 -57.00
N ILE A 14 6.39 56.07 -57.81
CA ILE A 14 7.48 55.77 -58.76
C ILE A 14 8.79 55.49 -58.00
N ILE A 15 9.12 56.28 -56.97
CA ILE A 15 10.28 56.04 -56.12
C ILE A 15 10.17 54.70 -55.38
N ALA A 16 9.00 54.38 -54.83
CA ALA A 16 8.73 53.11 -54.14
C ALA A 16 8.94 51.91 -55.07
N LYS A 17 8.46 52.00 -56.31
CA LYS A 17 8.65 50.96 -57.34
C LYS A 17 10.12 50.74 -57.65
N ASN A 18 10.94 51.79 -57.67
CA ASN A 18 12.35 51.73 -58.06
C ASN A 18 13.32 51.46 -56.90
N SER A 19 12.94 51.78 -55.66
CA SER A 19 13.75 51.55 -54.45
C SER A 19 13.39 50.25 -53.70
N GLY A 20 12.16 49.76 -53.84
CA GLY A 20 11.64 48.64 -53.04
C GLY A 20 11.26 49.03 -51.60
N ILE A 21 11.20 50.32 -51.29
CA ILE A 21 10.73 50.85 -50.01
C ILE A 21 9.20 51.02 -50.06
N ARG A 22 8.51 50.77 -48.95
CA ARG A 22 7.05 50.96 -48.88
C ARG A 22 6.72 52.45 -48.94
N GLN A 23 5.63 52.80 -49.65
CA GLN A 23 5.20 54.18 -49.86
C GLN A 23 4.96 54.94 -48.55
N GLU A 24 4.39 54.26 -47.55
CA GLU A 24 4.13 54.82 -46.21
C GLU A 24 5.40 55.40 -45.56
N TYR A 25 6.53 54.70 -45.66
CA TYR A 25 7.78 55.18 -45.07
C TYR A 25 8.38 56.35 -45.84
N LEU A 26 8.24 56.37 -47.17
CA LEU A 26 8.70 57.48 -48.00
C LEU A 26 7.87 58.74 -47.73
N ASP A 27 6.56 58.60 -47.61
CA ASP A 27 5.65 59.73 -47.36
C ASP A 27 5.86 60.33 -45.95
N LEU A 28 6.17 59.49 -44.96
CA LEU A 28 6.44 59.92 -43.58
C LEU A 28 7.83 60.51 -43.35
N LYS A 29 8.84 60.09 -44.15
CA LYS A 29 10.26 60.41 -43.87
C LYS A 29 10.92 61.36 -44.86
N LEU A 30 10.35 61.61 -46.03
CA LEU A 30 10.92 62.50 -47.03
C LEU A 30 10.13 63.81 -47.13
N THR A 31 10.85 64.93 -47.24
CA THR A 31 10.24 66.22 -47.57
C THR A 31 9.90 66.30 -49.07
N ASP A 32 9.14 67.32 -49.49
CA ASP A 32 8.80 67.52 -50.91
C ASP A 32 10.06 67.70 -51.79
N ASP A 33 11.08 68.37 -51.25
CA ASP A 33 12.34 68.61 -51.96
C ASP A 33 13.17 67.32 -52.08
N ASP A 34 13.23 66.50 -51.02
CA ASP A 34 13.89 65.18 -51.07
C ASP A 34 13.21 64.24 -52.09
N ILE A 35 11.87 64.30 -52.18
CA ILE A 35 11.11 63.49 -53.14
C ILE A 35 11.44 63.90 -54.58
N LEU A 36 11.61 65.20 -54.84
CA LEU A 36 12.01 65.70 -56.16
C LEU A 36 13.41 65.22 -56.52
N GLU A 37 14.37 65.40 -55.64
CA GLU A 37 15.77 65.02 -55.87
C GLU A 37 15.92 63.50 -56.12
N VAL A 38 15.23 62.69 -55.31
CA VAL A 38 15.25 61.23 -55.45
C VAL A 38 14.51 60.77 -56.70
N TYR A 39 13.45 61.48 -57.11
CA TYR A 39 12.71 61.19 -58.34
C TYR A 39 13.54 61.50 -59.60
N GLU A 40 14.37 62.54 -59.56
CA GLU A 40 15.27 62.88 -60.67
C GLU A 40 16.44 61.89 -60.75
N ASN A 41 16.85 61.32 -59.63
CA ASN A 41 18.00 60.40 -59.52
C ASN A 41 17.59 58.94 -59.21
N LEU A 42 16.69 58.35 -59.99
CA LEU A 42 16.18 56.99 -59.75
C LEU A 42 17.16 55.86 -60.10
N ARG A 43 18.13 56.10 -60.99
CA ARG A 43 19.02 55.05 -61.53
C ARG A 43 19.86 54.36 -60.45
N PRO A 44 20.51 55.06 -59.50
CA PRO A 44 21.21 54.41 -58.39
C PRO A 44 20.30 53.51 -57.56
N LEU A 45 19.06 53.94 -57.29
CA LEU A 45 18.09 53.13 -56.53
C LEU A 45 17.71 51.84 -57.25
N GLN A 46 17.54 51.89 -58.58
CA GLN A 46 17.27 50.71 -59.39
C GLN A 46 18.42 49.71 -59.36
N ILE A 47 19.68 50.19 -59.39
CA ILE A 47 20.87 49.34 -59.36
C ILE A 47 20.99 48.62 -58.01
N VAL A 48 20.72 49.31 -56.91
CA VAL A 48 20.88 48.77 -55.55
C VAL A 48 19.64 47.95 -55.10
N LYS A 49 18.48 48.16 -55.72
CA LYS A 49 17.23 47.49 -55.36
C LYS A 49 17.33 45.96 -55.29
N PRO A 50 17.91 45.23 -56.27
CA PRO A 50 18.06 43.77 -56.18
C PRO A 50 18.90 43.34 -54.97
N ALA A 51 20.01 44.03 -54.70
CA ALA A 51 20.88 43.76 -53.54
C ALA A 51 20.15 44.00 -52.22
N ASN A 52 19.41 45.11 -52.09
CA ASN A 52 18.59 45.40 -50.92
C ASN A 52 17.45 44.40 -50.74
N THR A 53 16.80 43.99 -51.83
CA THR A 53 15.72 42.99 -51.79
C THR A 53 16.25 41.65 -51.29
N TYR A 54 17.39 41.20 -51.82
CA TYR A 54 18.04 39.97 -51.39
C TYR A 54 18.52 40.03 -49.93
N ASN A 55 19.11 41.15 -49.50
CA ASN A 55 19.52 41.33 -48.11
C ASN A 55 18.32 41.24 -47.14
N ARG A 56 17.20 41.89 -47.47
CA ARG A 56 15.95 41.77 -46.68
C ARG A 56 15.41 40.34 -46.65
N TYR A 57 15.47 39.63 -47.77
CA TYR A 57 15.11 38.22 -47.82
C TYR A 57 15.99 37.38 -46.89
N MET A 58 17.32 37.55 -46.95
CA MET A 58 18.27 36.81 -46.11
C MET A 58 18.11 37.14 -44.63
N LEU A 59 17.88 38.40 -44.27
CA LEU A 59 17.54 38.82 -42.90
C LEU A 59 16.28 38.11 -42.41
N SER A 60 15.20 38.12 -43.21
CA SER A 60 13.96 37.42 -42.86
C SER A 60 14.17 35.92 -42.64
N GLN A 61 14.95 35.26 -43.50
CA GLN A 61 15.30 33.85 -43.36
C GLN A 61 16.12 33.58 -42.09
N ASN A 62 17.11 34.42 -41.79
CA ASN A 62 17.96 34.28 -40.60
C ASN A 62 17.17 34.52 -39.32
N THR A 63 16.33 35.55 -39.26
CA THR A 63 15.43 35.82 -38.13
C THR A 63 14.42 34.69 -37.97
N GLY A 64 13.88 34.15 -39.06
CA GLY A 64 13.00 32.98 -39.04
C GLY A 64 13.68 31.75 -38.45
N LYS A 65 14.93 31.47 -38.85
CA LYS A 65 15.74 30.37 -38.29
C LYS A 65 16.06 30.59 -36.80
N ALA A 66 16.44 31.81 -36.41
CA ALA A 66 16.72 32.16 -35.03
C ALA A 66 15.48 31.99 -34.15
N ASN A 67 14.32 32.49 -34.59
CA ASN A 67 13.05 32.34 -33.88
C ASN A 67 12.62 30.88 -33.73
N LYS A 68 12.81 30.05 -34.77
CA LYS A 68 12.56 28.60 -34.68
C LYS A 68 13.47 27.93 -33.65
N LYS A 69 14.76 28.26 -33.64
CA LYS A 69 15.71 27.75 -32.64
C LYS A 69 15.35 28.18 -31.22
N ALA A 70 14.98 29.45 -31.03
CA ALA A 70 14.54 29.96 -29.73
C ALA A 70 13.32 29.21 -29.20
N LYS A 71 12.29 29.01 -30.04
CA LYS A 71 11.10 28.22 -29.68
C LYS A 71 11.44 26.78 -29.32
N MET A 72 12.35 26.14 -30.06
CA MET A 72 12.79 24.77 -29.74
C MET A 72 13.61 24.70 -28.45
N ALA A 73 14.39 25.73 -28.12
CA ALA A 73 15.11 25.79 -26.86
C ALA A 73 14.15 25.98 -25.68
N GLU A 74 13.15 26.85 -25.84
CA GLU A 74 12.11 27.08 -24.84
C GLU A 74 11.29 25.81 -24.55
N THR A 75 10.87 25.07 -25.59
CA THR A 75 10.13 23.81 -25.40
C THR A 75 10.98 22.75 -24.71
N LYS A 76 12.28 22.66 -25.03
CA LYS A 76 13.22 21.76 -24.35
C LYS A 76 13.39 22.13 -22.88
N ALA A 77 13.60 23.41 -22.58
CA ALA A 77 13.75 23.90 -21.22
C ALA A 77 12.50 23.62 -20.36
N ASN A 78 11.30 23.82 -20.92
CA ASN A 78 10.05 23.51 -20.23
C ASN A 78 9.91 21.99 -19.98
N ALA A 79 10.24 21.15 -20.97
CA ALA A 79 10.20 19.70 -20.81
C ALA A 79 11.22 19.19 -19.77
N GLU A 80 12.41 19.79 -19.71
CA GLU A 80 13.42 19.47 -18.69
C GLU A 80 12.96 19.89 -17.30
N LYS A 81 12.35 21.07 -17.17
CA LYS A 81 11.76 21.53 -15.91
C LYS A 81 10.66 20.58 -15.43
N GLU A 82 9.73 20.20 -16.29
CA GLU A 82 8.68 19.23 -15.93
C GLU A 82 9.25 17.88 -15.50
N ARG A 83 10.34 17.42 -16.12
CA ARG A 83 11.03 16.18 -15.71
C ARG A 83 11.68 16.34 -14.33
N ALA A 84 12.31 17.48 -14.06
CA ALA A 84 12.91 17.76 -12.76
C ALA A 84 11.83 17.79 -11.65
N ASP A 85 10.71 18.48 -11.89
CA ASP A 85 9.60 18.58 -10.94
C ASP A 85 8.98 17.20 -10.63
N ARG A 86 8.85 16.33 -11.64
CA ARG A 86 8.39 14.95 -11.45
C ARG A 86 9.39 14.11 -10.66
N ALA A 87 10.68 14.23 -10.96
CA ALA A 87 11.73 13.50 -10.25
C ALA A 87 11.80 13.93 -8.78
N GLU A 88 11.67 15.23 -8.50
CA GLU A 88 11.61 15.76 -7.14
C GLU A 88 10.38 15.23 -6.40
N SER A 89 9.21 15.26 -7.04
CA SER A 89 7.98 14.71 -6.46
C SER A 89 8.11 13.21 -6.12
N GLN A 90 8.70 12.42 -7.02
CA GLN A 90 8.97 11.00 -6.77
C GLN A 90 9.95 10.82 -5.62
N LEU A 91 11.03 11.60 -5.58
CA LEU A 91 12.03 11.53 -4.52
C LEU A 91 11.42 11.89 -3.15
N GLN A 92 10.55 12.90 -3.09
CA GLN A 92 9.80 13.24 -1.87
C GLN A 92 8.88 12.07 -1.43
N GLN A 93 8.24 11.38 -2.37
CA GLN A 93 7.43 10.19 -2.07
C GLN A 93 8.28 9.03 -1.54
N PHE A 94 9.47 8.81 -2.10
CA PHE A 94 10.41 7.77 -1.64
C PHE A 94 11.00 8.07 -0.27
N LEU A 95 11.31 9.34 0.01
CA LEU A 95 11.87 9.76 1.30
C LEU A 95 10.82 9.80 2.41
N ASN A 96 9.52 9.80 2.08
CA ASN A 96 8.47 9.78 3.08
C ASN A 96 8.44 8.41 3.79
N PRO A 97 8.75 8.35 5.10
CA PRO A 97 8.78 7.09 5.85
C PRO A 97 7.42 6.37 5.86
N GLU A 98 6.31 7.10 5.72
CA GLU A 98 4.97 6.54 5.67
C GLU A 98 4.73 5.68 4.41
N ASN A 99 5.44 5.98 3.32
CA ASN A 99 5.37 5.20 2.07
C ASN A 99 6.34 4.02 2.06
N SER A 100 7.23 3.90 3.05
CA SER A 100 8.18 2.80 3.10
C SER A 100 7.44 1.49 3.38
N GLU A 101 7.46 0.58 2.40
CA GLU A 101 6.90 -0.77 2.53
C GLU A 101 7.46 -1.48 3.76
N LEU A 102 8.76 -1.32 4.04
CA LEU A 102 9.41 -1.94 5.19
C LEU A 102 8.86 -1.40 6.52
N LEU A 103 8.62 -0.09 6.63
CA LEU A 103 8.00 0.49 7.81
C LEU A 103 6.53 0.11 7.94
N GLN A 104 5.79 0.04 6.83
CA GLN A 104 4.41 -0.44 6.84
C GLN A 104 4.32 -1.90 7.29
N ILE A 105 5.16 -2.78 6.74
CA ILE A 105 5.27 -4.19 7.16
C ILE A 105 5.70 -4.27 8.62
N GLY A 106 6.68 -3.47 9.06
CA GLY A 106 7.14 -3.44 10.45
C GLY A 106 6.03 -3.00 11.41
N ARG A 107 5.27 -1.95 11.07
CA ARG A 107 4.10 -1.49 11.85
C ARG A 107 3.01 -2.56 11.88
N TRP A 108 2.71 -3.15 10.74
CA TRP A 108 1.74 -4.24 10.63
C TRP A 108 2.16 -5.44 11.49
N LEU A 109 3.41 -5.88 11.40
CA LEU A 109 3.94 -7.01 12.16
C LEU A 109 3.92 -6.71 13.66
N LYS A 110 4.33 -5.51 14.07
CA LYS A 110 4.24 -5.06 15.46
C LYS A 110 2.79 -5.11 15.97
N ASN A 111 1.83 -4.66 15.15
CA ASN A 111 0.41 -4.72 15.49
C ASN A 111 -0.08 -6.17 15.59
N ALA A 112 0.26 -7.03 14.62
CA ALA A 112 -0.12 -8.44 14.64
C ALA A 112 0.43 -9.18 15.88
N LEU A 113 1.71 -8.94 16.22
CA LEU A 113 2.35 -9.55 17.38
C LEU A 113 1.84 -9.02 18.72
N SER A 114 1.31 -7.79 18.75
CA SER A 114 0.69 -7.21 19.95
C SER A 114 -0.65 -7.85 20.34
N LYS A 115 -1.28 -8.58 19.41
CA LYS A 115 -2.52 -9.35 19.63
C LYS A 115 -2.23 -10.70 20.28
N VAL A 116 -3.26 -11.35 20.85
CA VAL A 116 -3.14 -12.61 21.58
C VAL A 116 -4.10 -13.67 21.01
N GLY A 117 -3.68 -14.93 20.99
CA GLY A 117 -4.53 -16.07 20.62
C GLY A 117 -4.94 -16.08 19.15
N LYS A 118 -6.25 -16.29 18.90
CA LYS A 118 -6.83 -16.47 17.56
C LYS A 118 -6.68 -15.23 16.67
N GLU A 119 -6.86 -14.02 17.21
CA GLU A 119 -6.75 -12.77 16.45
C GLU A 119 -5.35 -12.59 15.83
N ARG A 120 -4.30 -12.98 16.58
CA ARG A 120 -2.92 -12.95 16.08
C ARG A 120 -2.69 -14.00 14.99
N ALA A 121 -3.22 -15.20 15.18
CA ALA A 121 -3.08 -16.28 14.21
C ALA A 121 -3.78 -15.93 12.88
N GLU A 122 -4.97 -15.33 12.92
CA GLU A 122 -5.68 -14.87 11.74
C GLU A 122 -4.89 -13.78 10.99
N LEU A 123 -4.38 -12.76 11.69
CA LEU A 123 -3.58 -11.71 11.06
C LEU A 123 -2.29 -12.26 10.46
N LEU A 124 -1.56 -13.12 11.17
CA LEU A 124 -0.32 -13.69 10.64
C LEU A 124 -0.59 -14.66 9.47
N LYS A 125 -1.76 -15.31 9.44
CA LYS A 125 -2.21 -16.14 8.31
C LYS A 125 -2.44 -15.32 7.04
N GLU A 126 -2.93 -14.07 7.13
CA GLU A 126 -3.11 -13.19 5.95
C GLU A 126 -1.80 -12.95 5.16
N LYS A 127 -0.64 -13.10 5.81
CA LYS A 127 0.68 -12.93 5.20
C LYS A 127 1.46 -14.23 5.06
N ASP A 128 0.80 -15.37 5.20
CA ASP A 128 1.42 -16.70 5.11
C ASP A 128 2.59 -16.89 6.10
N LEU A 129 2.50 -16.22 7.26
CA LEU A 129 3.50 -16.28 8.35
C LEU A 129 3.13 -17.30 9.44
N VAL A 130 2.04 -18.03 9.25
CA VAL A 130 1.65 -19.17 10.07
C VAL A 130 1.51 -20.36 9.14
N HIS A 131 2.31 -21.40 9.36
CA HIS A 131 2.11 -22.67 8.68
C HIS A 131 0.81 -23.28 9.17
N GLN A 132 -0.23 -23.12 8.37
CA GLN A 132 -1.57 -23.60 8.65
C GLN A 132 -1.56 -25.11 8.93
N THR A 133 -0.70 -25.86 8.23
CA THR A 133 -0.48 -27.29 8.43
C THR A 133 -0.01 -27.64 9.83
N ASP A 134 0.93 -26.88 10.40
CA ASP A 134 1.51 -27.19 11.71
C ASP A 134 0.49 -26.89 12.82
N TYR A 135 -0.27 -25.79 12.65
CA TYR A 135 -1.33 -25.45 13.59
C TYR A 135 -2.49 -26.45 13.53
N GLU A 136 -2.92 -26.83 12.33
CA GLU A 136 -3.99 -27.82 12.14
C GLU A 136 -3.58 -29.20 12.66
N HIS A 137 -2.35 -29.64 12.38
CA HIS A 137 -1.81 -30.90 12.89
C HIS A 137 -1.74 -30.91 14.42
N HIS A 138 -1.26 -29.83 15.05
CA HIS A 138 -1.23 -29.77 16.52
C HIS A 138 -2.62 -29.74 17.14
N VAL A 139 -3.60 -29.11 16.48
CA VAL A 139 -4.99 -29.13 16.95
C VAL A 139 -5.60 -30.52 16.79
N GLU A 140 -5.28 -31.23 15.71
CA GLU A 140 -5.70 -32.61 15.46
C GLU A 140 -5.08 -33.57 16.49
N ASP A 141 -3.75 -33.50 16.72
CA ASP A 141 -3.05 -34.29 17.74
C ASP A 141 -3.65 -34.12 19.14
N ILE A 142 -3.99 -32.87 19.51
CA ILE A 142 -4.61 -32.57 20.80
C ILE A 142 -6.03 -33.15 20.87
N LYS A 143 -6.78 -33.09 19.79
CA LYS A 143 -8.14 -33.62 19.72
C LYS A 143 -8.13 -35.14 19.87
N ASP A 144 -7.22 -35.81 19.17
CA ASP A 144 -7.04 -37.26 19.24
C ASP A 144 -6.62 -37.69 20.65
N ALA A 145 -5.66 -36.99 21.27
CA ALA A 145 -5.26 -37.25 22.65
C ALA A 145 -6.40 -37.01 23.65
N MET A 146 -7.26 -36.02 23.42
CA MET A 146 -8.44 -35.78 24.26
C MET A 146 -9.49 -36.88 24.12
N GLU A 147 -9.71 -37.40 22.91
CA GLU A 147 -10.62 -38.53 22.67
C GLU A 147 -10.09 -39.80 23.34
N GLU A 148 -8.80 -40.12 23.18
CA GLU A 148 -8.15 -41.25 23.86
C GLU A 148 -8.25 -41.14 25.38
N HIS A 149 -7.98 -39.95 25.95
CA HIS A 149 -8.12 -39.73 27.38
C HIS A 149 -9.57 -39.89 27.87
N GLN A 150 -10.56 -39.53 27.05
CA GLN A 150 -11.96 -39.70 27.38
C GLN A 150 -12.35 -41.18 27.38
N GLU A 151 -11.91 -41.97 26.39
CA GLU A 151 -12.13 -43.41 26.34
C GLU A 151 -11.52 -44.12 27.56
N ILE A 152 -10.28 -43.79 27.91
CA ILE A 152 -9.61 -44.32 29.12
C ILE A 152 -10.40 -43.95 30.38
N ALA A 153 -10.88 -42.70 30.49
CA ALA A 153 -11.67 -42.28 31.65
C ALA A 153 -12.99 -43.05 31.76
N GLU A 154 -13.66 -43.31 30.65
CA GLU A 154 -14.90 -44.11 30.61
C GLU A 154 -14.63 -45.56 31.02
N GLU A 155 -13.54 -46.17 30.56
CA GLU A 155 -13.11 -47.51 30.95
C GLU A 155 -12.83 -47.60 32.46
N VAL A 156 -12.05 -46.67 32.99
CA VAL A 156 -11.72 -46.61 34.44
C VAL A 156 -12.98 -46.44 35.31
N VAL A 157 -13.94 -45.65 34.85
CA VAL A 157 -15.23 -45.49 35.55
C VAL A 157 -16.00 -46.81 35.55
N LEU A 158 -16.02 -47.53 34.43
CA LEU A 158 -16.70 -48.80 34.29
C LEU A 158 -16.07 -49.90 35.17
N GLU A 159 -14.75 -50.00 35.17
CA GLU A 159 -13.99 -50.89 36.07
C GLU A 159 -14.26 -50.57 37.54
N SER A 160 -14.22 -49.29 37.91
CA SER A 160 -14.51 -48.82 39.27
C SER A 160 -15.94 -49.21 39.70
N HIS A 161 -16.90 -49.12 38.78
CA HIS A 161 -18.27 -49.57 39.05
C HIS A 161 -18.37 -51.08 39.26
N GLN A 162 -17.65 -51.89 38.50
CA GLN A 162 -17.60 -53.34 38.69
C GLN A 162 -16.97 -53.70 40.03
N LEU A 163 -15.82 -53.11 40.36
CA LEU A 163 -15.14 -53.33 41.63
C LEU A 163 -16.03 -52.95 42.82
N LYS A 164 -16.74 -51.82 42.72
CA LYS A 164 -17.71 -51.40 43.75
C LYS A 164 -18.81 -52.44 43.95
N LYS A 165 -19.33 -53.04 42.87
CA LYS A 165 -20.33 -54.11 42.97
C LYS A 165 -19.76 -55.34 43.68
N GLU A 166 -18.57 -55.78 43.31
CA GLU A 166 -17.91 -56.94 43.94
C GLU A 166 -17.66 -56.72 45.44
N VAL A 167 -17.16 -55.54 45.81
CA VAL A 167 -16.93 -55.18 47.21
C VAL A 167 -18.24 -55.20 47.99
N ASN A 168 -19.31 -54.64 47.43
CA ASN A 168 -20.63 -54.66 48.07
C ASN A 168 -21.14 -56.09 48.26
N THR A 169 -21.02 -56.96 47.25
CA THR A 169 -21.42 -58.36 47.36
C THR A 169 -20.63 -59.09 48.45
N LYS A 170 -19.30 -58.90 48.51
CA LYS A 170 -18.46 -59.48 49.57
C LYS A 170 -18.87 -58.97 50.95
N LEU A 171 -19.16 -57.67 51.07
CA LEU A 171 -19.60 -57.03 52.31
C LEU A 171 -20.96 -57.58 52.77
N ASP A 172 -21.90 -57.82 51.86
CA ASP A 172 -23.19 -58.44 52.17
C ASP A 172 -23.05 -59.90 52.64
N VAL A 173 -22.17 -60.68 51.99
CA VAL A 173 -21.85 -62.05 52.43
C VAL A 173 -21.24 -62.04 53.83
N LEU A 174 -20.29 -61.15 54.10
CA LEU A 174 -19.66 -61.02 55.43
C LEU A 174 -20.68 -60.61 56.49
N ARG A 175 -21.56 -59.65 56.20
CA ARG A 175 -22.66 -59.26 57.10
C ARG A 175 -23.59 -60.43 57.39
N HIS A 176 -23.91 -61.24 56.38
CA HIS A 176 -24.72 -62.44 56.56
C HIS A 176 -24.03 -63.46 57.45
N GLN A 177 -22.76 -63.78 57.18
CA GLN A 177 -21.95 -64.71 57.99
C GLN A 177 -21.82 -64.23 59.44
N GLN A 178 -21.59 -62.94 59.66
CA GLN A 178 -21.53 -62.32 60.98
C GLN A 178 -22.86 -62.49 61.72
N ASN A 179 -23.98 -62.22 61.05
CA ASN A 179 -25.31 -62.39 61.64
C ASN A 179 -25.61 -63.86 61.98
N MET A 180 -25.24 -64.79 61.11
CA MET A 180 -25.38 -66.23 61.38
C MET A 180 -24.53 -66.68 62.58
N THR A 181 -23.31 -66.18 62.67
CA THR A 181 -22.40 -66.44 63.80
C THR A 181 -22.97 -65.87 65.09
N LYS A 182 -23.47 -64.63 65.06
CA LYS A 182 -24.18 -64.00 66.19
C LYS A 182 -25.34 -64.85 66.67
N LYS A 183 -26.23 -65.27 65.76
CA LYS A 183 -27.39 -66.13 66.08
C LYS A 183 -26.95 -67.45 66.70
N TYR A 184 -25.89 -68.07 66.16
CA TYR A 184 -25.34 -69.32 66.70
C TYR A 184 -24.82 -69.13 68.13
N ILE A 185 -23.99 -68.11 68.37
CA ILE A 185 -23.42 -67.84 69.69
C ILE A 185 -24.53 -67.57 70.72
N ILE A 186 -25.50 -66.71 70.38
CA ILE A 186 -26.61 -66.40 71.29
C ILE A 186 -27.41 -67.66 71.63
N LYS A 187 -27.69 -68.51 70.63
CA LYS A 187 -28.46 -69.75 70.82
C LYS A 187 -27.77 -70.75 71.75
N TYR A 188 -26.46 -70.93 71.64
CA TYR A 188 -25.74 -71.99 72.35
C TYR A 188 -25.00 -71.52 73.62
N TYR A 189 -24.61 -70.24 73.70
CA TYR A 189 -23.77 -69.70 74.77
C TYR A 189 -24.40 -68.49 75.50
N GLY A 190 -25.57 -68.02 75.05
CA GLY A 190 -26.29 -66.91 75.67
C GLY A 190 -25.84 -65.51 75.21
N MET A 191 -26.67 -64.51 75.50
CA MET A 191 -26.48 -63.12 75.05
C MET A 191 -25.25 -62.46 75.69
N ASP A 192 -24.96 -62.77 76.95
CA ASP A 192 -23.85 -62.17 77.71
C ASP A 192 -22.48 -62.50 77.11
N VAL A 193 -22.34 -63.70 76.54
CA VAL A 193 -21.11 -64.13 75.85
C VAL A 193 -20.95 -63.38 74.54
N TRP A 194 -22.03 -63.19 73.77
CA TRP A 194 -22.00 -62.36 72.56
C TRP A 194 -21.61 -60.90 72.86
N GLN A 195 -22.21 -60.28 73.88
CA GLN A 195 -21.88 -58.89 74.25
C GLN A 195 -20.42 -58.71 74.65
N LYS A 196 -19.83 -59.69 75.36
CA LYS A 196 -18.38 -59.69 75.65
C LYS A 196 -17.56 -59.76 74.37
N ILE A 197 -17.94 -60.62 73.42
CA ILE A 197 -17.23 -60.76 72.14
C ILE A 197 -17.35 -59.47 71.30
N GLU A 198 -18.55 -58.91 71.19
CA GLU A 198 -18.84 -57.66 70.46
C GLU A 198 -18.02 -56.50 71.04
N TYR A 199 -17.94 -56.37 72.37
CA TYR A 199 -17.08 -55.39 73.05
C TYR A 199 -15.60 -55.48 72.66
N TYR A 200 -15.06 -56.69 72.42
CA TYR A 200 -13.67 -56.87 72.00
C TYR A 200 -13.44 -56.52 70.51
N PHE A 201 -14.45 -56.66 69.66
CA PHE A 201 -14.34 -56.30 68.25
C PHE A 201 -14.46 -54.79 68.04
N ASP A 202 -15.38 -54.12 68.75
CA ASP A 202 -15.56 -52.66 68.63
C ASP A 202 -14.34 -51.87 69.15
N LYS A 203 -13.61 -52.42 70.13
CA LYS A 203 -12.43 -51.77 70.72
C LYS A 203 -11.18 -51.78 69.82
N LYS A 204 -11.19 -52.53 68.71
CA LYS A 204 -10.09 -52.61 67.74
C LYS A 204 -10.29 -51.71 66.50
N VAL A 205 -11.40 -50.97 66.39
CA VAL A 205 -11.74 -50.14 65.21
C VAL A 205 -11.46 -48.64 65.46
N VAL A 206 -10.56 -48.30 66.39
CA VAL A 206 -10.02 -46.93 66.56
C VAL A 206 -8.57 -46.88 66.10
#